data_AF-A0A518BR45-F1
#
_entry.id   AF-A0A518BR45-F1
#
_cell.length_a   1.000
_cell.length_b   1.000
_cell.length_c   1.000
_cell.angle_alpha   90.00
_cell.angle_beta   90.00
_cell.angle_gamma   90.00
#
_symmetry.space_group_name_H-M   'P 1'
#
loop_
_entity.id
_entity.type
_entity.pdbx_description
1 polymer ?
#
loop_
_entity_poly.entity_id
_entity_poly.type
_entity_poly.pdbx_seq_one_letter_code
_entity_poly.pdbx_strand_id
1 'polypeptide(L)'
;MAEQSDPTHLHALARENGGRLAKRAAEVDQTSEVRQLVDAEGRLAFNLRASAAEDFLETGRRLNKFTWAEGEATRTNRPVDEILRVSLGEHFGPRLEFEANYCGGGHFYYGALNVGGAGASKYGDYCFIESISPNKGRVPADPVWIGEDSLTGANELFRAAGGDIVEERLAEWVASTHQAGDLTAVKLAYLGLSNVPLAIRICSKDDYIEGVSITPTAREGVEEIRLAKERADEIQNLAFESALSGGTESTGLDLEQHRRVRELADLHGIQWNEV
;
A
#
# COMPACT_ATOMS: atom_id res chain seq x y z
N MET A 1 -2.60 25.54 19.48
CA MET A 1 -3.18 25.79 18.15
C MET A 1 -2.23 25.16 17.16
N ALA A 2 -2.54 23.96 16.68
CA ALA A 2 -1.73 23.30 15.66
C ALA A 2 -2.13 23.90 14.31
N GLU A 3 -1.18 24.56 13.63
CA GLU A 3 -1.34 24.93 12.23
C GLU A 3 -1.52 23.63 11.43
N GLN A 4 -2.70 23.47 10.84
CA GLN A 4 -2.99 22.41 9.88
C GLN A 4 -2.04 22.60 8.69
N SER A 5 -1.07 21.70 8.55
CA SER A 5 -0.12 21.67 7.45
C SER A 5 -0.76 20.99 6.23
N ASP A 6 -0.40 21.49 5.05
CA ASP A 6 -1.13 21.31 3.79
C ASP A 6 -0.85 19.95 3.11
N PRO A 7 -1.84 19.04 3.00
CA PRO A 7 -1.70 17.72 2.36
C PRO A 7 -1.42 17.75 0.84
N THR A 8 -1.27 18.91 0.22
CA THR A 8 -1.22 19.08 -1.24
C THR A 8 0.16 18.87 -1.89
N HIS A 9 1.25 18.72 -1.14
CA HIS A 9 2.60 18.74 -1.72
C HIS A 9 2.85 17.62 -2.77
N LEU A 10 2.56 16.35 -2.44
CA LEU A 10 2.71 15.24 -3.39
C LEU A 10 1.80 15.39 -4.61
N HIS A 11 0.60 15.92 -4.40
CA HIS A 11 -0.33 16.20 -5.51
C HIS A 11 0.15 17.33 -6.41
N ALA A 12 0.79 18.36 -5.83
CA ALA A 12 1.41 19.44 -6.60
C ALA A 12 2.56 18.90 -7.46
N LEU A 13 3.47 18.11 -6.87
CA LEU A 13 4.55 17.45 -7.59
C LEU A 13 4.02 16.54 -8.71
N ALA A 14 2.98 15.75 -8.45
CA ALA A 14 2.37 14.89 -9.46
C ALA A 14 1.80 15.67 -10.65
N ARG A 15 1.17 16.83 -10.38
CA ARG A 15 0.64 17.71 -11.44
C ARG A 15 1.76 18.33 -12.27
N GLU A 16 2.84 18.75 -11.65
CA GLU A 16 3.96 19.42 -12.32
C GLU A 16 4.80 18.48 -13.20
N ASN A 17 4.96 17.21 -12.80
CA ASN A 17 5.91 16.31 -13.47
C ASN A 17 5.34 15.57 -14.68
N GLY A 18 4.08 15.80 -15.04
CA GLY A 18 3.40 15.06 -16.10
C GLY A 18 4.11 15.06 -17.46
N GLY A 19 4.60 16.22 -17.91
CA GLY A 19 5.31 16.33 -19.19
C GLY A 19 6.67 15.63 -19.18
N ARG A 20 7.34 15.58 -18.01
CA ARG A 20 8.66 14.95 -17.85
C ARG A 20 8.55 13.43 -17.90
N LEU A 21 7.59 12.87 -17.18
CA LEU A 21 7.32 11.43 -17.16
C LEU A 21 6.90 10.92 -18.53
N ALA A 22 5.96 11.58 -19.19
CA ALA A 22 5.51 11.19 -20.53
C ALA A 22 6.66 11.17 -21.55
N LYS A 23 7.56 12.17 -21.49
CA LYS A 23 8.76 12.24 -22.32
C LYS A 23 9.74 11.09 -22.03
N ARG A 24 10.10 10.88 -20.75
CA ARG A 24 11.02 9.79 -20.33
C ARG A 24 10.47 8.43 -20.73
N ALA A 25 9.18 8.20 -20.49
CA ALA A 25 8.53 6.99 -20.90
C ALA A 25 8.62 6.84 -22.43
N ALA A 26 8.30 7.86 -23.24
CA ALA A 26 8.41 7.75 -24.71
C ALA A 26 9.81 7.37 -25.23
N GLU A 27 10.87 7.62 -24.45
CA GLU A 27 12.25 7.20 -24.76
C GLU A 27 12.54 5.72 -24.40
N VAL A 28 11.63 5.05 -23.67
CA VAL A 28 11.70 3.65 -23.26
C VAL A 28 10.91 2.74 -24.23
N ASP A 29 11.58 1.73 -24.76
CA ASP A 29 11.09 0.76 -25.78
C ASP A 29 9.88 -0.10 -25.33
N GLN A 30 9.60 -0.19 -24.03
CA GLN A 30 8.51 -1.01 -23.46
C GLN A 30 7.20 -0.24 -23.19
N THR A 31 7.03 0.97 -23.74
CA THR A 31 5.99 1.88 -23.23
C THR A 31 4.54 1.56 -23.58
N SER A 32 4.26 1.04 -24.77
CA SER A 32 2.87 0.95 -25.22
C SER A 32 2.08 -0.14 -24.49
N GLU A 33 2.67 -1.33 -24.32
CA GLU A 33 2.06 -2.47 -23.65
C GLU A 33 1.86 -2.20 -22.15
N VAL A 34 2.85 -1.59 -21.48
CA VAL A 34 2.78 -1.27 -20.05
C VAL A 34 1.69 -0.27 -19.74
N ARG A 35 1.63 0.82 -20.51
CA ARG A 35 0.58 1.84 -20.35
C ARG A 35 -0.80 1.23 -20.56
N GLN A 36 -0.99 0.49 -21.65
CA GLN A 36 -2.28 -0.15 -21.94
C GLN A 36 -2.71 -1.09 -20.83
N LEU A 37 -1.78 -1.90 -20.29
CA LEU A 37 -2.09 -2.82 -19.21
C LEU A 37 -2.48 -2.06 -17.93
N VAL A 38 -1.71 -1.05 -17.52
CA VAL A 38 -2.03 -0.24 -16.33
C VAL A 38 -3.34 0.53 -16.51
N ASP A 39 -3.58 1.12 -17.68
CA ASP A 39 -4.80 1.86 -17.97
C ASP A 39 -6.05 0.96 -17.97
N ALA A 40 -5.91 -0.29 -18.41
CA ALA A 40 -7.01 -1.26 -18.43
C ALA A 40 -7.22 -1.93 -17.06
N GLU A 41 -6.15 -2.36 -16.42
CA GLU A 41 -6.18 -3.32 -15.30
C GLU A 41 -5.64 -2.76 -13.98
N GLY A 42 -5.04 -1.57 -13.97
CA GLY A 42 -4.51 -0.93 -12.77
C GLY A 42 -5.57 -0.75 -11.67
N ARG A 43 -5.24 -1.18 -10.46
CA ARG A 43 -6.04 -1.06 -9.24
C ARG A 43 -5.18 -0.56 -8.09
N LEU A 44 -5.82 -0.04 -7.05
CA LEU A 44 -5.15 0.31 -5.81
C LEU A 44 -5.28 -0.86 -4.84
N ALA A 45 -4.15 -1.39 -4.40
CA ALA A 45 -4.08 -2.50 -3.47
C ALA A 45 -3.60 -2.05 -2.10
N PHE A 46 -4.22 -2.57 -1.04
CA PHE A 46 -3.83 -2.30 0.34
C PHE A 46 -3.52 -3.61 1.05
N ASN A 47 -2.26 -3.77 1.44
CA ASN A 47 -1.82 -4.97 2.16
C ASN A 47 -2.01 -4.77 3.66
N LEU A 48 -2.71 -5.72 4.28
CA LEU A 48 -3.08 -5.71 5.69
C LEU A 48 -2.73 -7.05 6.36
N ARG A 49 -2.30 -6.99 7.61
CA ARG A 49 -2.22 -8.18 8.48
C ARG A 49 -3.64 -8.63 8.85
N ALA A 50 -3.79 -9.90 9.24
CA ALA A 50 -5.08 -10.50 9.59
C ALA A 50 -5.91 -9.65 10.58
N SER A 51 -5.31 -9.24 11.69
CA SER A 51 -5.99 -8.41 12.70
C SER A 51 -6.41 -7.03 12.16
N ALA A 52 -5.57 -6.39 11.35
CA ALA A 52 -5.90 -5.10 10.73
C ALA A 52 -6.98 -5.25 9.63
N ALA A 53 -7.02 -6.39 8.94
CA ALA A 53 -8.06 -6.72 7.97
C ALA A 53 -9.41 -6.95 8.66
N GLU A 54 -9.42 -7.67 9.78
CA GLU A 54 -10.60 -7.85 10.63
C GLU A 54 -11.13 -6.50 11.12
N ASP A 55 -10.29 -5.69 11.78
CA ASP A 55 -10.65 -4.35 12.27
C ASP A 55 -11.22 -3.47 11.15
N PHE A 56 -10.60 -3.51 9.96
CA PHE A 56 -11.06 -2.76 8.79
C PHE A 56 -12.45 -3.20 8.34
N LEU A 57 -12.69 -4.51 8.26
CA LEU A 57 -13.97 -5.06 7.85
C LEU A 57 -15.08 -4.79 8.87
N GLU A 58 -14.77 -4.80 10.17
CA GLU A 58 -15.74 -4.49 11.22
C GLU A 58 -16.08 -2.99 11.28
N THR A 59 -15.07 -2.13 11.28
CA THR A 59 -15.23 -0.68 11.45
C THR A 59 -15.59 0.05 10.15
N GLY A 60 -15.32 -0.57 9.00
CA GLY A 60 -15.53 0.00 7.68
C GLY A 60 -14.49 1.03 7.24
N ARG A 61 -13.43 1.28 8.03
CA ARG A 61 -12.42 2.31 7.73
C ARG A 61 -11.01 1.83 8.05
N ARG A 62 -10.08 2.11 7.16
CA ARG A 62 -8.65 1.93 7.46
C ARG A 62 -8.13 3.20 8.08
N LEU A 63 -7.62 3.11 9.30
CA LEU A 63 -6.95 4.23 9.96
C LEU A 63 -5.46 4.21 9.60
N ASN A 64 -4.87 5.38 9.42
CA ASN A 64 -3.41 5.48 9.40
C ASN A 64 -2.86 5.15 10.80
N LYS A 65 -1.55 4.88 10.89
CA LYS A 65 -0.92 4.41 12.13
C LYS A 65 -0.99 5.42 13.29
N PHE A 66 -1.03 6.72 13.00
CA PHE A 66 -1.12 7.76 14.03
C PHE A 66 -2.54 7.85 14.59
N THR A 67 -3.55 7.95 13.72
CA THR A 67 -4.96 7.94 14.15
C THR A 67 -5.34 6.65 14.87
N TRP A 68 -4.80 5.50 14.44
CA TRP A 68 -4.94 4.26 15.18
C TRP A 68 -4.29 4.33 16.58
N ALA A 69 -3.06 4.86 16.67
CA ALA A 69 -2.35 4.96 17.95
C ALA A 69 -3.04 5.93 18.93
N GLU A 70 -3.67 7.00 18.45
CA GLU A 70 -4.49 7.91 19.25
C GLU A 70 -5.74 7.20 19.82
N GLY A 71 -6.42 6.40 19.00
CA GLY A 71 -7.55 5.58 19.44
C GLY A 71 -7.13 4.57 20.52
N GLU A 72 -6.01 3.89 20.29
CA GLU A 72 -5.44 2.93 21.25
C GLU A 72 -4.94 3.59 22.53
N ALA A 73 -4.36 4.79 22.45
CA ALA A 73 -3.96 5.56 23.63
C ALA A 73 -5.17 5.85 24.51
N THR A 74 -6.30 6.20 23.90
CA THR A 74 -7.56 6.42 24.61
C THR A 74 -8.08 5.14 25.26
N ARG A 75 -8.04 4.01 24.54
CA ARG A 75 -8.54 2.71 25.01
C ARG A 75 -7.70 2.11 26.14
N THR A 76 -6.38 2.27 26.06
CA THR A 76 -5.41 1.61 26.95
C THR A 76 -4.81 2.54 28.00
N ASN A 77 -5.11 3.85 27.94
CA ASN A 77 -4.53 4.89 28.77
C ASN A 77 -2.99 4.92 28.73
N ARG A 78 -2.40 4.54 27.60
CA ARG A 78 -0.95 4.59 27.33
C ARG A 78 -0.61 5.79 26.44
N PRO A 79 0.60 6.36 26.52
CA PRO A 79 1.03 7.43 25.63
C PRO A 79 1.07 6.98 24.15
N VAL A 80 0.66 7.87 23.24
CA VAL A 80 0.68 7.63 21.77
C VAL A 80 2.07 7.23 21.29
N ASP A 81 3.12 7.92 21.75
CA ASP A 81 4.51 7.61 21.41
C ASP A 81 4.93 6.20 21.80
N GLU A 82 4.44 5.70 22.94
CA GLU A 82 4.74 4.35 23.40
C GLU A 82 4.07 3.31 22.49
N ILE A 83 2.81 3.55 22.13
CA ILE A 83 2.05 2.70 21.21
C ILE A 83 2.70 2.68 19.82
N LEU A 84 3.08 3.86 19.30
CA LEU A 84 3.77 3.99 18.01
C LEU A 84 5.12 3.30 18.03
N ARG A 85 5.92 3.47 19.10
CA ARG A 85 7.23 2.81 19.23
C ARG A 85 7.12 1.30 19.20
N VAL A 86 6.14 0.75 19.92
CA VAL A 86 5.87 -0.70 19.90
C VAL A 86 5.36 -1.15 18.53
N SER A 87 4.42 -0.42 17.92
CA SER A 87 3.81 -0.82 16.66
C SER A 87 4.72 -0.67 15.44
N LEU A 88 5.61 0.34 15.43
CA LEU A 88 6.49 0.62 14.29
C LEU A 88 7.86 -0.04 14.44
N GLY A 89 8.26 -0.43 15.65
CA GLY A 89 9.52 -1.12 15.91
C GLY A 89 10.73 -0.33 15.40
N GLU A 90 11.56 -0.97 14.57
CA GLU A 90 12.74 -0.35 13.97
C GLU A 90 12.43 0.83 13.04
N HIS A 91 11.19 0.91 12.52
CA HIS A 91 10.76 2.00 11.65
C HIS A 91 10.28 3.23 12.41
N PHE A 92 10.21 3.19 13.75
CA PHE A 92 9.71 4.30 14.57
C PHE A 92 10.49 5.60 14.33
N GLY A 93 11.83 5.55 14.41
CA GLY A 93 12.70 6.71 14.23
C GLY A 93 12.58 7.32 12.84
N PRO A 94 12.87 6.56 11.76
CA PRO A 94 12.71 7.03 10.39
C PRO A 94 11.32 7.58 10.10
N ARG A 95 10.28 6.98 10.68
CA ARG A 95 8.91 7.44 10.50
C ARG A 95 8.67 8.80 11.16
N LEU A 96 9.09 9.00 12.41
CA LEU A 96 8.92 10.30 13.07
C LEU A 96 9.73 11.41 12.39
N GLU A 97 10.90 11.10 11.86
CA GLU A 97 11.70 12.06 11.10
C GLU A 97 11.03 12.41 9.77
N PHE A 98 10.46 11.43 9.08
CA PHE A 98 9.63 11.68 7.90
C PHE A 98 8.44 12.59 8.23
N GLU A 99 7.74 12.33 9.34
CA GLU A 99 6.64 13.19 9.81
C GLU A 99 7.10 14.61 10.12
N ALA A 100 8.23 14.78 10.81
CA ALA A 100 8.73 16.09 11.20
C ALA A 100 9.13 16.96 10.01
N ASN A 101 9.64 16.35 8.93
CA ASN A 101 10.10 17.07 7.74
C ASN A 101 8.99 17.33 6.71
N TYR A 102 8.00 16.45 6.63
CA TYR A 102 6.92 16.56 5.64
C TYR A 102 5.54 16.87 6.22
N CYS A 103 5.43 17.08 7.54
CA CYS A 103 4.24 17.54 8.26
C CYS A 103 2.92 16.95 7.72
N GLY A 104 2.87 15.63 7.48
CA GLY A 104 1.72 15.06 6.77
C GLY A 104 1.68 13.55 6.58
N GLY A 105 2.72 12.81 6.92
CA GLY A 105 2.73 11.35 6.80
C GLY A 105 1.63 10.68 7.62
N GLY A 106 1.30 11.23 8.79
CA GLY A 106 0.24 10.79 9.69
C GLY A 106 -1.16 11.01 9.12
N HIS A 107 -1.27 11.63 7.95
CA HIS A 107 -2.52 11.83 7.23
C HIS A 107 -2.60 10.99 5.95
N PHE A 108 -1.49 10.35 5.56
CA PHE A 108 -1.44 9.55 4.35
C PHE A 108 -1.86 8.10 4.59
N TYR A 109 -2.54 7.55 3.59
CA TYR A 109 -2.92 6.16 3.46
C TYR A 109 -2.15 5.55 2.29
N TYR A 110 -1.48 4.44 2.58
CA TYR A 110 -0.53 3.80 1.68
C TYR A 110 -1.11 2.57 1.02
N GLY A 111 -1.03 2.48 -0.29
CA GLY A 111 -1.33 1.31 -1.10
C GLY A 111 -0.24 1.04 -2.13
N ALA A 112 -0.50 0.13 -3.04
CA ALA A 112 0.38 -0.23 -4.14
C ALA A 112 -0.41 -0.34 -5.44
N LEU A 113 0.24 -0.03 -6.57
CA LEU A 113 -0.35 -0.26 -7.88
C LEU A 113 -0.41 -1.77 -8.12
N ASN A 114 -1.62 -2.27 -8.33
CA ASN A 114 -1.87 -3.69 -8.57
C ASN A 114 -2.41 -3.90 -9.98
N VAL A 115 -1.82 -4.87 -10.69
CA VAL A 115 -2.24 -5.35 -12.00
C VAL A 115 -2.31 -6.87 -11.93
N GLY A 116 -3.29 -7.38 -11.18
CA GLY A 116 -3.41 -8.81 -10.89
C GLY A 116 -2.55 -9.30 -9.71
N GLY A 117 -2.88 -10.48 -9.19
CA GLY A 117 -2.18 -11.10 -8.04
C GLY A 117 -2.42 -10.42 -6.69
N ALA A 118 -1.76 -10.91 -5.64
CA ALA A 118 -1.96 -10.49 -4.25
C ALA A 118 -1.27 -9.16 -3.88
N GLY A 119 -0.70 -8.43 -4.85
CA GLY A 119 0.08 -7.21 -4.57
C GLY A 119 1.37 -7.50 -3.77
N ALA A 120 2.01 -6.43 -3.29
CA ALA A 120 3.28 -6.54 -2.57
C ALA A 120 3.10 -7.06 -1.13
N SER A 121 3.53 -8.30 -0.87
CA SER A 121 3.41 -8.95 0.46
C SER A 121 4.20 -8.29 1.61
N LYS A 122 4.94 -7.21 1.33
CA LYS A 122 5.79 -6.51 2.31
C LYS A 122 5.03 -6.04 3.55
N TYR A 123 3.74 -5.71 3.45
CA TYR A 123 2.98 -5.07 4.53
C TYR A 123 1.80 -5.89 5.08
N GLY A 124 1.54 -7.09 4.58
CA GLY A 124 0.41 -7.87 5.04
C GLY A 124 0.21 -9.21 4.33
N ASP A 125 -0.63 -10.02 4.94
CA ASP A 125 -1.07 -11.32 4.41
C ASP A 125 -2.25 -11.14 3.44
N TYR A 126 -3.11 -10.14 3.68
CA TYR A 126 -4.34 -9.90 2.92
C TYR A 126 -4.17 -8.68 2.03
N CYS A 127 -4.66 -8.76 0.80
CA CYS A 127 -4.61 -7.67 -0.16
C CYS A 127 -6.01 -7.21 -0.52
N PHE A 128 -6.38 -6.00 -0.09
CA PHE A 128 -7.66 -5.38 -0.41
C PHE A 128 -7.53 -4.57 -1.69
N ILE A 129 -8.39 -4.85 -2.67
CA ILE A 129 -8.35 -4.22 -3.99
C ILE A 129 -9.51 -3.24 -4.13
N GLU A 130 -9.14 -1.99 -4.36
CA GLU A 130 -10.05 -0.90 -4.73
C GLU A 130 -9.86 -0.57 -6.22
N SER A 131 -10.97 -0.47 -6.95
CA SER A 131 -10.91 -0.07 -8.36
C SER A 131 -10.71 1.44 -8.48
N ILE A 132 -9.58 1.79 -9.08
CA ILE A 132 -9.28 3.16 -9.53
C ILE A 132 -9.55 3.36 -11.03
N SER A 133 -10.08 2.35 -11.72
CA SER A 133 -10.34 2.45 -13.16
C SER A 133 -11.48 3.44 -13.43
N PRO A 134 -11.27 4.46 -14.29
CA PRO A 134 -12.30 5.42 -14.68
C PRO A 134 -13.58 4.76 -15.22
N ASN A 135 -13.44 3.56 -15.80
CA ASN A 135 -14.53 2.81 -16.42
C ASN A 135 -15.50 2.15 -15.42
N LYS A 136 -15.16 2.11 -14.12
CA LYS A 136 -16.01 1.49 -13.08
C LYS A 136 -16.82 2.49 -12.24
N GLY A 137 -16.79 3.78 -12.57
CA GLY A 137 -17.71 4.78 -12.00
C GLY A 137 -17.50 5.12 -10.53
N ARG A 138 -16.39 4.71 -9.91
CA ARG A 138 -15.93 5.23 -8.62
C ARG A 138 -14.53 5.82 -8.75
N VAL A 139 -14.44 7.12 -8.50
CA VAL A 139 -13.24 7.82 -8.05
C VAL A 139 -13.73 8.69 -6.90
N PRO A 140 -13.22 8.50 -5.67
CA PRO A 140 -12.19 9.42 -5.22
C PRO A 140 -11.25 8.79 -4.19
N ALA A 141 -10.24 8.09 -4.68
CA ALA A 141 -8.92 8.33 -4.13
C ALA A 141 -8.21 9.10 -5.23
N ASP A 142 -7.60 10.23 -4.91
CA ASP A 142 -6.59 10.83 -5.76
C ASP A 142 -5.25 10.19 -5.34
N PRO A 143 -4.97 8.89 -5.57
CA PRO A 143 -3.66 8.39 -5.21
C PRO A 143 -2.64 9.14 -6.07
N VAL A 144 -1.61 9.62 -5.40
CA VAL A 144 -0.37 9.97 -6.04
C VAL A 144 0.50 8.71 -6.02
N TRP A 145 0.98 8.33 -7.18
CA TRP A 145 1.85 7.18 -7.35
C TRP A 145 3.31 7.59 -7.18
N ILE A 146 4.08 6.81 -6.44
CA ILE A 146 5.50 7.00 -6.17
C ILE A 146 6.24 5.75 -6.64
N GLY A 147 7.27 5.94 -7.48
CA GLY A 147 8.02 4.85 -8.08
C GLY A 147 8.90 4.06 -7.11
N GLU A 148 9.06 4.53 -5.88
CA GLU A 148 9.88 3.92 -4.85
C GLU A 148 9.08 3.86 -3.54
N ASP A 149 9.47 2.96 -2.64
CA ASP A 149 8.96 2.93 -1.27
C ASP A 149 9.33 4.24 -0.57
N SER A 150 8.34 5.03 -0.15
CA SER A 150 8.53 6.34 0.48
C SER A 150 9.45 6.30 1.70
N LEU A 151 9.51 5.21 2.46
CA LEU A 151 10.44 5.06 3.57
C LEU A 151 11.85 4.73 3.10
N THR A 152 11.99 3.88 2.06
CA THR A 152 13.30 3.58 1.47
C THR A 152 13.86 4.81 0.78
N GLY A 153 13.06 5.46 -0.08
CA GLY A 153 13.40 6.70 -0.77
C GLY A 153 13.78 7.79 0.22
N ALA A 154 12.98 8.02 1.28
CA ALA A 154 13.35 8.96 2.34
C ALA A 154 14.70 8.60 2.98
N ASN A 155 14.89 7.36 3.44
CA ASN A 155 16.13 6.94 4.10
C ASN A 155 17.38 7.06 3.22
N GLU A 156 17.29 6.72 1.93
CA GLU A 156 18.40 6.85 0.99
C GLU A 156 18.71 8.32 0.69
N LEU A 157 17.67 9.14 0.50
CA LEU A 157 17.80 10.58 0.29
C LEU A 157 18.46 11.25 1.51
N PHE A 158 17.98 10.94 2.72
CA PHE A 158 18.53 11.46 3.98
C PHE A 158 20.01 11.10 4.15
N ARG A 159 20.39 9.85 3.86
CA ARG A 159 21.77 9.38 4.01
C ARG A 159 22.72 9.99 2.97
N ALA A 160 22.25 10.17 1.74
CA ALA A 160 23.07 10.70 0.66
C ALA A 160 23.36 12.21 0.79
N ALA A 161 22.46 12.97 1.42
CA ALA A 161 22.55 14.43 1.53
C ALA A 161 22.91 14.93 2.95
N GLY A 162 23.38 14.06 3.85
CA GLY A 162 23.85 14.47 5.17
C GLY A 162 22.76 15.00 6.11
N GLY A 163 21.50 14.62 5.86
CA GLY A 163 20.33 15.04 6.65
C GLY A 163 19.27 15.83 5.87
N ASP A 164 19.59 16.34 4.68
CA ASP A 164 18.62 17.02 3.81
C ASP A 164 17.99 16.06 2.80
N ILE A 165 16.79 16.36 2.32
CA ILE A 165 16.09 15.52 1.33
C ILE A 165 16.17 16.20 -0.03
N VAL A 166 16.48 15.41 -1.07
CA VAL A 166 16.56 15.90 -2.45
C VAL A 166 15.18 15.83 -3.09
N GLU A 167 14.38 16.89 -2.94
CA GLU A 167 13.03 17.01 -3.50
C GLU A 167 12.98 16.73 -5.01
N GLU A 168 14.07 17.02 -5.73
CA GLU A 168 14.18 16.77 -7.16
C GLU A 168 14.04 15.28 -7.51
N ARG A 169 14.55 14.37 -6.67
CA ARG A 169 14.44 12.93 -6.93
C ARG A 169 13.02 12.41 -6.65
N LEU A 170 12.34 12.96 -5.63
CA LEU A 170 10.92 12.66 -5.39
C LEU A 170 10.07 13.16 -6.57
N ALA A 171 10.34 14.37 -7.06
CA ALA A 171 9.66 14.94 -8.22
C ALA A 171 9.78 14.06 -9.48
N GLU A 172 10.92 13.39 -9.67
CA GLU A 172 11.11 12.51 -10.83
C GLU A 172 10.28 11.21 -10.81
N TRP A 173 9.90 10.76 -9.61
CA TRP A 173 9.24 9.47 -9.40
C TRP A 173 7.81 9.60 -8.88
N VAL A 174 7.21 10.79 -8.99
CA VAL A 174 5.85 11.06 -8.54
C VAL A 174 4.91 11.29 -9.73
N ALA A 175 3.77 10.59 -9.75
CA ALA A 175 2.81 10.61 -10.85
C ALA A 175 1.36 10.68 -10.36
N SER A 176 0.50 11.33 -11.14
CA SER A 176 -0.95 11.26 -10.91
C SER A 176 -1.53 9.91 -11.37
N THR A 177 -2.78 9.61 -11.02
CA THR A 177 -3.48 8.40 -11.47
C THR A 177 -3.42 8.20 -12.99
N HIS A 178 -3.58 9.26 -13.77
CA HIS A 178 -3.53 9.20 -15.24
C HIS A 178 -2.12 8.96 -15.82
N GLN A 179 -1.09 9.07 -14.99
CA GLN A 179 0.31 8.90 -15.37
C GLN A 179 0.92 7.64 -14.75
N ALA A 180 0.12 6.80 -14.08
CA ALA A 180 0.58 5.56 -13.47
C ALA A 180 1.28 4.65 -14.50
N GLY A 181 0.74 4.56 -15.73
CA GLY A 181 1.35 3.80 -16.83
C GLY A 181 2.72 4.34 -17.26
N ASP A 182 2.86 5.67 -17.32
CA ASP A 182 4.14 6.34 -17.64
C ASP A 182 5.20 6.06 -16.58
N LEU A 183 4.84 6.26 -15.31
CA LEU A 183 5.72 6.01 -14.17
C LEU A 183 6.18 4.55 -14.14
N THR A 184 5.24 3.63 -14.38
CA THR A 184 5.54 2.19 -14.42
C THR A 184 6.54 1.85 -15.52
N ALA A 185 6.35 2.38 -16.74
CA ALA A 185 7.28 2.12 -17.84
C ALA A 185 8.70 2.65 -17.54
N VAL A 186 8.81 3.84 -16.94
CA VAL A 186 10.09 4.41 -16.50
C VAL A 186 10.74 3.53 -15.42
N LYS A 187 9.98 3.08 -14.41
CA LYS A 187 10.49 2.20 -13.35
C LYS A 187 11.04 0.89 -13.91
N LEU A 188 10.27 0.23 -14.77
CA LEU A 188 10.67 -1.06 -15.32
C LEU A 188 11.92 -0.98 -16.18
N ALA A 189 12.08 0.11 -16.93
CA ALA A 189 13.30 0.38 -17.70
C ALA A 189 14.52 0.55 -16.79
N TYR A 190 14.37 1.32 -15.72
CA TYR A 190 15.42 1.54 -14.72
C TYR A 190 15.88 0.21 -14.08
N LEU A 191 14.93 -0.67 -13.75
CA LEU A 191 15.22 -1.96 -13.13
C LEU A 191 15.73 -3.03 -14.14
N GLY A 192 15.69 -2.77 -15.44
CA GLY A 192 16.17 -3.70 -16.47
C GLY A 192 15.43 -5.04 -16.51
N LEU A 193 14.20 -5.10 -16.01
CA LEU A 193 13.45 -6.35 -15.86
C LEU A 193 12.85 -6.76 -17.20
N SER A 194 13.31 -7.88 -17.78
CA SER A 194 12.87 -8.36 -19.11
C SER A 194 12.31 -9.80 -19.12
N ASN A 195 12.53 -10.61 -18.08
CA ASN A 195 12.29 -12.07 -18.10
C ASN A 195 11.11 -12.58 -17.24
N VAL A 196 10.24 -11.71 -16.74
CA VAL A 196 9.09 -12.08 -15.88
C VAL A 196 7.78 -11.51 -16.47
N PRO A 197 6.59 -12.11 -16.32
CA PRO A 197 5.35 -11.47 -16.75
C PRO A 197 5.21 -10.04 -16.22
N LEU A 198 4.75 -9.12 -17.08
CA LEU A 198 4.72 -7.69 -16.79
C LEU A 198 3.94 -7.35 -15.50
N ALA A 199 2.77 -7.95 -15.31
CA ALA A 199 1.95 -7.83 -14.10
C ALA A 199 2.75 -8.07 -12.81
N ILE A 200 3.58 -9.11 -12.78
CA ILE A 200 4.41 -9.47 -11.61
C ILE A 200 5.47 -8.40 -11.35
N ARG A 201 6.01 -7.75 -12.40
CA ARG A 201 7.04 -6.70 -12.25
C ARG A 201 6.47 -5.42 -11.62
N ILE A 202 5.21 -5.10 -11.89
CA ILE A 202 4.53 -3.91 -11.34
C ILE A 202 4.24 -4.09 -9.85
N CYS A 203 4.02 -5.33 -9.42
CA CYS A 203 3.46 -5.68 -8.12
C CYS A 203 4.38 -6.62 -7.32
N SER A 204 5.69 -6.51 -7.50
CA SER A 204 6.61 -7.44 -6.83
C SER A 204 6.79 -7.08 -5.35
N LYS A 205 7.29 -8.04 -4.57
CA LYS A 205 7.54 -7.87 -3.13
C LYS A 205 8.58 -6.79 -2.84
N ASP A 206 9.61 -6.74 -3.67
CA ASP A 206 10.78 -5.87 -3.46
C ASP A 206 10.66 -4.57 -4.26
N ASP A 207 9.89 -4.60 -5.34
CA ASP A 207 9.65 -3.46 -6.24
C ASP A 207 8.18 -3.33 -6.61
N TYR A 208 7.52 -2.33 -6.03
CA TYR A 208 6.15 -1.95 -6.36
C TYR A 208 6.08 -0.43 -6.58
N ILE A 209 5.02 0.03 -7.23
CA ILE A 209 4.69 1.47 -7.28
C ILE A 209 3.79 1.76 -6.09
N GLU A 210 4.24 2.62 -5.18
CA GLU A 210 3.49 3.00 -3.98
C GLU A 210 2.37 3.98 -4.35
N GLY A 211 1.17 3.79 -3.82
CA GLY A 211 0.06 4.73 -3.93
C GLY A 211 -0.15 5.45 -2.61
N VAL A 212 -0.09 6.77 -2.61
CA VAL A 212 -0.28 7.61 -1.43
C VAL A 212 -1.55 8.41 -1.60
N SER A 213 -2.44 8.36 -0.62
CA SER A 213 -3.70 9.12 -0.65
C SER A 213 -3.94 9.83 0.68
N ILE A 214 -4.67 10.94 0.66
CA ILE A 214 -5.05 11.72 1.85
C ILE A 214 -6.42 11.34 2.41
N THR A 215 -7.16 10.51 1.67
CA THR A 215 -8.50 10.05 2.06
C THR A 215 -8.40 8.62 2.55
N PRO A 216 -9.00 8.29 3.71
CA PRO A 216 -9.01 6.92 4.19
C PRO A 216 -9.67 5.98 3.20
N THR A 217 -9.09 4.79 3.04
CA THR A 217 -9.75 3.67 2.37
C THR A 217 -11.02 3.33 3.13
N ALA A 218 -12.16 3.37 2.44
CA ALA A 218 -13.45 2.95 2.97
C ALA A 218 -13.77 1.54 2.48
N ARG A 219 -14.34 0.70 3.34
CA ARG A 219 -14.73 -0.68 2.99
C ARG A 219 -15.67 -0.73 1.80
N GLU A 220 -16.55 0.26 1.67
CA GLU A 220 -17.50 0.33 0.57
C GLU A 220 -16.80 0.44 -0.80
N GLY A 221 -15.54 0.90 -0.86
CA GLY A 221 -14.73 1.00 -2.08
C GLY A 221 -13.99 -0.28 -2.46
N VAL A 222 -13.96 -1.27 -1.55
CA VAL A 222 -13.26 -2.54 -1.79
C VAL A 222 -14.14 -3.46 -2.61
N GLU A 223 -13.61 -3.93 -3.74
CA GLU A 223 -14.30 -4.89 -4.62
C GLU A 223 -13.91 -6.33 -4.29
N GLU A 224 -12.67 -6.52 -3.84
CA GLU A 224 -12.04 -7.84 -3.77
C GLU A 224 -10.98 -7.89 -2.66
N ILE A 225 -10.87 -9.05 -2.02
CA ILE A 225 -9.76 -9.42 -1.14
C ILE A 225 -9.03 -10.60 -1.78
N ARG A 226 -7.71 -10.47 -1.87
CA ARG A 226 -6.81 -11.51 -2.36
C ARG A 226 -5.88 -12.00 -1.25
N LEU A 227 -5.55 -13.28 -1.31
CA LEU A 227 -4.54 -13.93 -0.48
C LEU A 227 -3.59 -14.70 -1.40
N ALA A 228 -2.28 -14.57 -1.19
CA ALA A 228 -1.31 -15.36 -1.94
C ALA A 228 -1.53 -16.85 -1.68
N LYS A 229 -1.50 -17.67 -2.72
CA LYS A 229 -1.74 -19.11 -2.61
C LYS A 229 -0.85 -19.80 -1.59
N GLU A 230 0.43 -19.43 -1.52
CA GLU A 230 1.34 -20.00 -0.53
C GLU A 230 0.85 -19.77 0.90
N ARG A 231 0.30 -18.58 1.16
CA ARG A 231 -0.29 -18.23 2.46
C ARG A 231 -1.60 -18.98 2.72
N ALA A 232 -2.42 -19.19 1.69
CA ALA A 232 -3.62 -20.01 1.81
C ALA A 232 -3.28 -21.48 2.12
N ASP A 233 -2.28 -22.04 1.44
CA ASP A 233 -1.79 -23.41 1.66
C ASP A 233 -1.20 -23.55 3.09
N GLU A 234 -0.45 -22.56 3.58
CA GLU A 234 0.03 -22.51 4.97
C GLU A 234 -1.12 -22.58 5.99
N ILE A 235 -2.17 -21.77 5.79
CA ILE A 235 -3.35 -21.75 6.66
C ILE A 235 -4.07 -23.11 6.63
N GLN A 236 -4.18 -23.74 5.46
CA GLN A 236 -4.78 -25.06 5.34
C GLN A 236 -3.96 -26.13 6.09
N ASN A 237 -2.63 -26.07 6.01
CA ASN A 237 -1.75 -26.98 6.75
C ASN A 237 -1.89 -26.78 8.26
N LEU A 238 -1.93 -25.52 8.73
CA LEU A 238 -2.18 -25.20 10.14
C LEU A 238 -3.52 -25.77 10.63
N ALA A 239 -4.58 -25.68 9.81
CA ALA A 239 -5.89 -26.24 10.14
C ALA A 239 -5.84 -27.77 10.26
N PHE A 240 -5.12 -28.43 9.36
CA PHE A 240 -4.92 -29.88 9.39
C PHE A 240 -4.12 -30.33 10.61
N GLU A 241 -3.01 -29.65 10.92
CA GLU A 241 -2.17 -29.94 12.09
C GLU A 241 -2.93 -29.74 13.41
N SER A 242 -3.70 -28.65 13.51
CA SER A 242 -4.56 -28.37 14.66
C SER A 242 -5.58 -29.49 14.90
N ALA A 243 -6.19 -30.00 13.82
CA ALA A 243 -7.13 -31.12 13.90
C ALA A 243 -6.48 -32.44 14.35
N LEU A 244 -5.19 -32.67 14.04
CA LEU A 244 -4.48 -33.89 14.41
C LEU A 244 -3.83 -33.85 15.79
N SER A 245 -3.32 -32.70 16.21
CA SER A 245 -2.44 -32.57 17.38
C SER A 245 -3.06 -31.80 18.55
N GLY A 246 -4.28 -31.28 18.39
CA GLY A 246 -4.95 -30.42 19.37
C GLY A 246 -4.51 -28.96 19.32
N GLY A 247 -3.62 -28.59 18.38
CA GLY A 247 -3.19 -27.22 18.10
C GLY A 247 -2.38 -26.56 19.22
N THR A 248 -1.63 -25.51 18.89
CA THR A 248 -1.12 -24.55 19.87
C THR A 248 -2.05 -23.33 19.92
N GLU A 249 -1.97 -22.55 21.00
CA GLU A 249 -2.77 -21.33 21.15
C GLU A 249 -2.52 -20.33 20.01
N SER A 250 -1.28 -20.20 19.54
CA SER A 250 -0.95 -19.35 18.40
C SER A 250 -1.54 -19.85 17.08
N THR A 251 -1.53 -21.17 16.84
CA THR A 251 -2.16 -21.78 15.65
C THR A 251 -3.67 -21.57 15.65
N GLY A 252 -4.31 -21.62 16.83
CA GLY A 252 -5.74 -21.33 16.97
C GLY A 252 -6.10 -19.89 16.59
N LEU A 253 -5.30 -18.91 17.03
CA LEU A 253 -5.54 -17.49 16.77
C LEU A 253 -5.43 -17.14 15.27
N ASP A 254 -4.41 -17.62 14.57
CA ASP A 254 -4.23 -17.33 13.14
C ASP A 254 -5.37 -17.92 12.29
N LEU A 255 -5.83 -19.13 12.63
CA LEU A 255 -6.95 -19.79 11.95
C LEU A 255 -8.27 -19.09 12.21
N GLU A 256 -8.51 -18.68 13.47
CA GLU A 256 -9.72 -17.96 13.85
C GLU A 256 -9.80 -16.60 13.15
N GLN A 257 -8.70 -15.83 13.13
CA GLN A 257 -8.63 -14.56 12.43
C GLN A 257 -8.88 -14.71 10.93
N HIS A 258 -8.25 -15.71 10.29
CA HIS A 258 -8.51 -15.97 8.86
C HIS A 258 -9.98 -16.29 8.59
N ARG A 259 -10.58 -17.18 9.39
CA ARG A 259 -11.99 -17.53 9.28
C ARG A 259 -12.87 -16.30 9.46
N ARG A 260 -12.55 -15.46 10.43
CA ARG A 260 -13.29 -14.25 10.77
C ARG A 260 -13.23 -13.20 9.66
N VAL A 261 -12.06 -12.96 9.09
CA VAL A 261 -11.89 -12.06 7.93
C VAL A 261 -12.74 -12.55 6.75
N ARG A 262 -12.73 -13.86 6.46
CA ARG A 262 -13.54 -14.44 5.38
C ARG A 262 -15.04 -14.31 5.63
N GLU A 263 -15.51 -14.63 6.84
CA GLU A 263 -16.92 -14.46 7.24
C GLU A 263 -17.38 -13.00 7.11
N LEU A 264 -16.54 -12.04 7.52
CA LEU A 264 -16.84 -10.62 7.40
C LEU A 264 -16.85 -10.17 5.93
N ALA A 265 -15.92 -10.67 5.10
CA ALA A 265 -15.92 -10.39 3.67
C ALA A 265 -17.22 -10.87 3.01
N ASP A 266 -17.66 -12.09 3.32
CA ASP A 266 -18.92 -12.67 2.85
C ASP A 266 -20.13 -11.85 3.31
N LEU A 267 -20.15 -11.43 4.59
CA LEU A 267 -21.20 -10.58 5.17
C LEU A 267 -21.33 -9.26 4.41
N HIS A 268 -20.22 -8.71 3.93
CA HIS A 268 -20.18 -7.45 3.19
C HIS A 268 -20.26 -7.62 1.67
N GLY A 269 -20.39 -8.85 1.17
CA GLY A 269 -20.46 -9.13 -0.27
C GLY A 269 -19.19 -8.79 -1.03
N ILE A 270 -18.03 -8.82 -0.36
CA ILE A 270 -16.72 -8.58 -0.97
C ILE A 270 -16.18 -9.88 -1.53
N GLN A 271 -15.69 -9.87 -2.78
CA GLN A 271 -15.16 -11.08 -3.41
C GLN A 271 -13.88 -11.56 -2.71
N TRP A 272 -13.76 -12.87 -2.49
CA TRP A 272 -12.57 -13.51 -1.92
C TRP A 272 -11.87 -14.37 -2.97
N ASN A 273 -10.56 -14.16 -3.18
CA ASN A 273 -9.76 -14.96 -4.10
C ASN A 273 -8.41 -15.38 -3.50
N GLU A 274 -8.00 -16.61 -3.82
CA GLU A 274 -6.67 -17.14 -3.56
C GLU A 274 -5.91 -17.13 -4.90
N VAL A 275 -4.81 -16.39 -4.97
CA VAL A 275 -4.12 -16.04 -6.23
C VAL A 275 -2.68 -16.50 -6.26
#